data_AF-A0A961QPS8-F1
#
_entry.id   AF-A0A961QPS8-F1
#
_cell.length_a   1.000
_cell.length_b   1.000
_cell.length_c   1.000
_cell.angle_alpha   90.00
_cell.angle_beta   90.00
_cell.angle_gamma   90.00
#
_symmetry.space_group_name_H-M   'P 1'
#
loop_
_entity.id
_entity.type
_entity.pdbx_description
1 polymer ?
#
loop_
_entity_poly.entity_id
_entity_poly.type
_entity_poly.pdbx_seq_one_letter_code
_entity_poly.pdbx_strand_id
1 'polypeptide(L)'
;ETGTLKFAVSGADPADGATFTMTGNLADLVAGGDMFVPVGVDMNLPGAALKAGMTMDFDVTYGQGNYEIDGESPDGPFKLMAAAESGTFGLKLAQEGFAYAAGGKGADISVLVPDFPLPMNVKLAETLADFAMPLAASDEAAPFNAVIRLVGLEVSDELWSIFDPTATLPRDPASLVVDLSGMMRPMIDLFSEEAAQSQMPPVEMRSLDVNDVQLRAAGAELTGTGAMTFDNSAGMPMPIGEVNLRLAGANALMDNLVAMGLMPQDQVMFARMMLGLYAVPSGDDTLTSKIEFKEGGKIFANGQQVQ
;
A
#
# COMPACT_ATOMS: atom_id res chain seq x y z
N GLU A 1 0.06 -7.34 30.24
CA GLU A 1 0.50 -6.18 31.03
C GLU A 1 0.89 -5.08 30.05
N THR A 2 0.34 -3.87 30.17
CA THR A 2 0.75 -2.70 29.37
C THR A 2 2.07 -2.18 29.93
N GLY A 3 3.17 -2.45 29.23
CA GLY A 3 4.51 -2.02 29.62
C GLY A 3 4.98 -0.83 28.77
N THR A 4 5.72 0.09 29.38
CA THR A 4 6.57 1.02 28.64
C THR A 4 7.91 0.34 28.39
N LEU A 5 8.24 0.08 27.12
CA LEU A 5 9.56 -0.41 26.73
C LEU A 5 10.48 0.79 26.50
N LYS A 6 11.65 0.80 27.13
CA LYS A 6 12.75 1.72 26.81
C LYS A 6 13.92 0.90 26.34
N PHE A 7 14.59 1.35 25.28
CA PHE A 7 15.74 0.66 24.73
C PHE A 7 16.84 1.64 24.37
N ALA A 8 18.08 1.14 24.44
CA ALA A 8 19.28 1.82 23.99
C ALA A 8 20.18 0.78 23.32
N VAL A 9 20.62 1.06 22.10
CA VAL A 9 21.48 0.20 21.29
C VAL A 9 22.62 1.06 20.76
N SER A 10 23.83 0.53 20.71
CA SER A 10 24.95 1.20 20.03
C SER A 10 25.76 0.19 19.24
N GLY A 11 26.38 0.66 18.17
CA GLY A 11 27.19 -0.16 17.30
C GLY A 11 28.27 0.64 16.59
N ALA A 12 29.27 -0.08 16.07
CA ALA A 12 30.31 0.46 15.23
C ALA A 12 30.59 -0.53 14.08
N ASP A 13 30.73 -0.03 12.86
CA ASP A 13 31.15 -0.83 11.72
C ASP A 13 32.69 -0.98 11.76
N PRO A 14 33.21 -2.22 11.86
CA PRO A 14 34.65 -2.46 11.92
C PRO A 14 35.39 -2.20 10.60
N ALA A 15 34.70 -2.05 9.46
CA ALA A 15 35.31 -1.84 8.15
C ALA A 15 35.63 -0.37 7.86
N ASP A 16 34.72 0.55 8.20
CA ASP A 16 34.86 1.98 7.93
C ASP A 16 34.85 2.87 9.19
N GLY A 17 34.62 2.28 10.36
CA GLY A 17 34.62 2.98 11.64
C GLY A 17 33.35 3.78 11.92
N ALA A 18 32.30 3.66 11.09
CA ALA A 18 31.03 4.34 11.32
C ALA A 18 30.42 3.91 12.66
N THR A 19 29.80 4.83 13.39
CA THR A 19 29.17 4.53 14.69
C THR A 19 27.73 4.99 14.73
N PHE A 20 26.92 4.35 15.57
CA PHE A 20 25.58 4.83 15.87
C PHE A 20 25.17 4.53 17.31
N THR A 21 24.29 5.38 17.84
CA THR A 21 23.52 5.16 19.06
C THR A 21 22.05 5.34 18.73
N MET A 22 21.24 4.37 19.12
CA MET A 22 19.80 4.40 19.01
C MET A 22 19.19 4.40 20.41
N THR A 23 18.30 5.33 20.70
CA THR A 23 17.50 5.34 21.93
C THR A 23 16.04 5.50 21.59
N GLY A 24 15.16 4.91 22.40
CA GLY A 24 13.73 5.03 22.13
C GLY A 24 12.85 4.57 23.28
N ASN A 25 11.57 4.89 23.16
CA ASN A 25 10.54 4.41 24.05
C ASN A 25 9.28 4.03 23.28
N LEU A 26 8.54 3.08 23.84
CA LEU A 26 7.29 2.58 23.32
C LEU A 26 6.30 2.42 24.47
N ALA A 27 5.19 3.14 24.44
CA ALA A 27 4.13 3.04 25.44
C ALA A 27 3.11 1.95 25.08
N ASP A 28 2.41 1.46 26.10
CA ASP A 28 1.25 0.57 25.97
C ASP A 28 1.48 -0.64 25.06
N LEU A 29 2.70 -1.20 25.10
CA LEU A 29 3.01 -2.37 24.31
C LEU A 29 2.20 -3.56 24.83
N VAL A 30 1.37 -4.10 23.97
CA VAL A 30 0.64 -5.35 24.16
C VAL A 30 1.04 -6.27 23.02
N ALA A 31 1.52 -7.46 23.35
CA ALA A 31 1.81 -8.50 22.39
C ALA A 31 1.09 -9.78 22.83
N GLY A 32 0.28 -10.32 21.93
CA GLY A 32 -0.40 -11.59 22.05
C GLY A 32 0.08 -12.53 20.95
N GLY A 33 0.04 -13.82 21.22
CA GLY A 33 0.24 -14.77 20.15
C GLY A 33 0.21 -16.22 20.62
N ASP A 34 -0.32 -17.05 19.74
CA ASP A 34 -0.37 -18.49 19.87
C ASP A 34 0.32 -19.09 18.64
N MET A 35 1.31 -19.95 18.91
CA MET A 35 2.01 -20.69 17.87
C MET A 35 1.95 -22.17 18.19
N PHE A 36 1.53 -22.95 17.21
CA PHE A 36 1.61 -24.41 17.27
C PHE A 36 2.54 -24.89 16.15
N VAL A 37 3.62 -25.57 16.55
CA VAL A 37 4.57 -26.20 15.64
C VAL A 37 4.55 -27.71 15.88
N PRO A 38 4.13 -28.51 14.89
CA PRO A 38 4.16 -29.97 15.01
C PRO A 38 5.60 -30.48 15.16
N VAL A 39 5.76 -31.53 15.97
CA VAL A 39 7.09 -32.15 16.22
C VAL A 39 7.65 -32.77 14.94
N GLY A 40 8.92 -32.51 14.65
CA GLY A 40 9.64 -33.14 13.53
C GLY A 40 9.44 -32.47 12.16
N VAL A 41 8.85 -31.28 12.13
CA VAL A 41 8.67 -30.47 10.93
C VAL A 41 9.91 -29.61 10.64
N ASP A 42 10.31 -29.52 9.37
CA ASP A 42 11.35 -28.60 8.92
C ASP A 42 10.76 -27.20 8.67
N MET A 43 11.14 -26.24 9.50
CA MET A 43 10.68 -24.85 9.41
C MET A 43 11.19 -24.10 8.17
N ASN A 44 12.19 -24.65 7.46
CA ASN A 44 12.64 -24.09 6.19
C ASN A 44 11.71 -24.46 5.02
N LEU A 45 10.74 -25.36 5.25
CA LEU A 45 9.74 -25.79 4.27
C LEU A 45 8.33 -25.40 4.76
N PRO A 46 7.97 -24.10 4.69
CA PRO A 46 6.75 -23.58 5.30
C PRO A 46 5.47 -24.28 4.81
N GLY A 47 5.41 -24.70 3.54
CA GLY A 47 4.26 -25.47 3.03
C GLY A 47 4.12 -26.86 3.64
N ALA A 48 5.22 -27.57 3.90
CA ALA A 48 5.18 -28.85 4.61
C ALA A 48 4.77 -28.65 6.09
N ALA A 49 5.21 -27.55 6.70
CA ALA A 49 4.84 -27.21 8.06
C ALA A 49 3.34 -26.90 8.21
N LEU A 50 2.77 -26.11 7.30
CA LEU A 50 1.34 -25.81 7.30
C LEU A 50 0.50 -27.07 7.07
N LYS A 51 0.90 -27.93 6.14
CA LYS A 51 0.23 -29.24 5.93
C LYS A 51 0.30 -30.16 7.14
N ALA A 52 1.36 -30.05 7.95
CA ALA A 52 1.50 -30.80 9.19
C ALA A 52 0.64 -30.22 10.34
N GLY A 53 -0.07 -29.11 10.11
CA GLY A 53 -0.96 -28.47 11.06
C GLY A 53 -0.35 -27.29 11.80
N MET A 54 0.76 -26.71 11.32
CA MET A 54 1.34 -25.50 11.93
C MET A 54 0.33 -24.35 11.88
N THR A 55 0.21 -23.62 13.00
CA THR A 55 -0.57 -22.38 13.08
C THR A 55 0.25 -21.29 13.76
N MET A 56 0.07 -20.05 13.30
CA MET A 56 0.61 -18.85 13.90
C MET A 56 -0.51 -17.82 13.97
N ASP A 57 -0.76 -17.29 15.17
CA ASP A 57 -1.59 -16.11 15.40
C ASP A 57 -0.75 -15.19 16.27
N PHE A 58 -0.46 -13.99 15.79
CA PHE A 58 0.37 -13.03 16.49
C PHE A 58 -0.23 -11.64 16.30
N ASP A 59 -0.39 -10.93 17.39
CA ASP A 59 -0.87 -9.56 17.42
C ASP A 59 0.03 -8.70 18.30
N VAL A 60 0.32 -7.49 17.83
CA VAL A 60 1.05 -6.49 18.58
C VAL A 60 0.34 -5.17 18.39
N THR A 61 0.12 -4.47 19.50
CA THR A 61 -0.31 -3.08 19.49
C THR A 61 0.60 -2.28 20.39
N TYR A 62 0.87 -1.03 20.02
CA TYR A 62 1.59 -0.09 20.85
C TYR A 62 0.95 1.29 20.76
N GLY A 63 1.05 2.05 21.85
CA GLY A 63 0.61 3.43 21.94
C GLY A 63 1.66 4.39 21.40
N GLN A 64 1.84 5.54 22.07
CA GLN A 64 2.85 6.50 21.62
C GLN A 64 4.26 5.89 21.66
N GLY A 65 5.02 6.06 20.58
CA GLY A 65 6.40 5.61 20.48
C GLY A 65 7.30 6.66 19.84
N ASN A 66 8.56 6.69 20.24
CA ASN A 66 9.59 7.42 19.52
C ASN A 66 10.94 6.73 19.58
N TYR A 67 11.78 7.01 18.60
CA TYR A 67 13.18 6.64 18.64
C TYR A 67 14.03 7.70 17.95
N GLU A 68 15.28 7.77 18.38
CA GLU A 68 16.31 8.65 17.88
C GLU A 68 17.54 7.81 17.57
N ILE A 69 18.13 8.04 16.41
CA ILE A 69 19.40 7.48 15.98
C ILE A 69 20.33 8.65 15.73
N ASP A 70 21.44 8.68 16.45
CA ASP A 70 22.59 9.55 16.16
C ASP A 70 23.72 8.68 15.68
N GLY A 71 24.40 9.08 14.61
CA GLY A 71 25.55 8.35 14.10
C GLY A 71 26.55 9.22 13.39
N GLU A 72 27.72 8.63 13.14
CA GLU A 72 28.83 9.25 12.45
C GLU A 72 29.30 8.31 11.36
N SER A 73 29.27 8.77 10.11
CA SER A 73 29.75 8.05 8.94
C SER A 73 31.02 8.73 8.38
N PRO A 74 31.73 8.11 7.41
CA PRO A 74 32.82 8.76 6.70
C PRO A 74 32.44 10.08 6.02
N ASP A 75 31.16 10.23 5.65
CA ASP A 75 30.60 11.42 5.00
C ASP A 75 30.15 12.49 6.01
N GLY A 76 30.11 12.15 7.30
CA GLY A 76 29.82 13.06 8.42
C GLY A 76 28.71 12.58 9.37
N PRO A 77 28.28 13.42 10.30
CA PRO A 77 27.26 13.06 11.28
C PRO A 77 25.86 13.02 10.66
N PHE A 78 25.05 12.04 11.05
CA PHE A 78 23.64 11.96 10.70
C PHE A 78 22.78 11.79 11.95
N LYS A 79 21.53 12.26 11.86
CA LYS A 79 20.53 12.10 12.91
C LYS A 79 19.19 11.74 12.30
N LEU A 80 18.53 10.74 12.87
CA LEU A 80 17.17 10.36 12.51
C LEU A 80 16.32 10.37 13.77
N MET A 81 15.20 11.08 13.74
CA MET A 81 14.20 11.07 14.79
C MET A 81 12.89 10.59 14.18
N ALA A 82 12.21 9.68 14.86
CA ALA A 82 10.92 9.18 14.43
C ALA A 82 9.98 9.09 15.63
N ALA A 83 8.72 9.46 15.41
CA ALA A 83 7.64 9.33 16.38
C ALA A 83 6.39 8.77 15.70
N ALA A 84 5.56 8.08 16.48
CA ALA A 84 4.24 7.61 16.08
C ALA A 84 3.27 7.71 17.27
N GLU A 85 1.99 7.97 17.00
CA GLU A 85 0.94 8.02 18.02
C GLU A 85 0.51 6.61 18.46
N SER A 86 0.51 5.67 17.52
CA SER A 86 0.19 4.26 17.76
C SER A 86 0.59 3.42 16.56
N GLY A 87 0.69 2.11 16.77
CA GLY A 87 0.75 1.15 15.69
C GLY A 87 0.24 -0.22 16.08
N THR A 88 -0.09 -0.98 15.04
CA THR A 88 -0.66 -2.31 15.13
C THR A 88 0.04 -3.22 14.14
N PHE A 89 0.24 -4.46 14.53
CA PHE A 89 0.73 -5.52 13.69
C PHE A 89 -0.05 -6.80 14.00
N GLY A 90 -0.45 -7.53 12.97
CA GLY A 90 -1.18 -8.77 13.08
C GLY A 90 -0.72 -9.72 12.00
N LEU A 91 -0.49 -10.97 12.37
CA LEU A 91 -0.16 -12.05 11.45
C LEU A 91 -0.95 -13.29 11.87
N LYS A 92 -1.74 -13.82 10.94
CA LYS A 92 -2.38 -15.12 11.07
C LYS A 92 -1.95 -15.99 9.91
N LEU A 93 -1.48 -17.18 10.21
CA LEU A 93 -1.13 -18.17 9.22
C LEU A 93 -1.57 -19.54 9.72
N ALA A 94 -2.42 -20.19 8.94
CA ALA A 94 -2.83 -21.58 9.13
C ALA A 94 -2.99 -22.23 7.76
N GLN A 95 -3.30 -23.52 7.72
CA GLN A 95 -3.51 -24.23 6.46
C GLN A 95 -4.67 -23.61 5.65
N GLU A 96 -5.68 -23.11 6.35
CA GLU A 96 -6.90 -22.55 5.77
C GLU A 96 -6.65 -21.18 5.11
N GLY A 97 -5.77 -20.36 5.69
CA GLY A 97 -5.65 -18.97 5.28
C GLY A 97 -4.46 -18.21 5.87
N PHE A 98 -4.23 -17.06 5.27
CA PHE A 98 -3.25 -16.06 5.67
C PHE A 98 -3.96 -14.74 5.91
N ALA A 99 -3.57 -14.04 6.97
CA ALA A 99 -3.92 -12.64 7.18
C ALA A 99 -2.71 -11.88 7.72
N TYR A 100 -2.50 -10.67 7.22
CA TYR A 100 -1.47 -9.75 7.63
C TYR A 100 -2.08 -8.37 7.73
N ALA A 101 -1.90 -7.69 8.87
CA ALA A 101 -2.32 -6.32 9.04
C ALA A 101 -1.22 -5.54 9.75
N ALA A 102 -0.71 -4.49 9.13
CA ALA A 102 0.22 -3.56 9.74
C ALA A 102 -0.30 -2.14 9.56
N GLY A 103 -0.41 -1.40 10.66
CA GLY A 103 -0.96 -0.05 10.63
C GLY A 103 -0.29 0.87 11.63
N GLY A 104 -0.42 2.17 11.39
CA GLY A 104 0.16 3.22 12.23
C GLY A 104 -0.60 4.53 12.10
N LYS A 105 -0.52 5.36 13.14
CA LYS A 105 -1.12 6.70 13.16
C LYS A 105 -0.10 7.75 13.58
N GLY A 106 -0.20 8.92 12.96
CA GLY A 106 0.58 10.11 13.29
C GLY A 106 2.08 9.87 13.26
N ALA A 107 2.59 9.28 12.18
CA ALA A 107 4.01 9.11 11.98
C ALA A 107 4.66 10.45 11.63
N ASP A 108 5.76 10.79 12.31
CA ASP A 108 6.57 11.99 12.08
C ASP A 108 8.04 11.57 12.06
N ILE A 109 8.70 11.72 10.91
CA ILE A 109 10.08 11.30 10.68
C ILE A 109 10.89 12.54 10.27
N SER A 110 11.97 12.80 10.98
CA SER A 110 12.92 13.89 10.72
C SER A 110 14.31 13.30 10.51
N VAL A 111 14.94 13.65 9.39
CA VAL A 111 16.28 13.18 9.02
C VAL A 111 17.19 14.38 8.78
N LEU A 112 18.37 14.36 9.42
CA LEU A 112 19.45 15.32 9.22
C LEU A 112 20.69 14.56 8.73
N VAL A 113 21.26 15.00 7.61
CA VAL A 113 22.45 14.42 6.99
C VAL A 113 23.49 15.51 6.70
N PRO A 114 24.79 15.19 6.58
CA PRO A 114 25.86 16.18 6.43
C PRO A 114 25.67 17.15 5.26
N ASP A 115 25.18 16.64 4.14
CA ASP A 115 25.03 17.40 2.89
C ASP A 115 23.80 18.32 2.86
N PHE A 116 22.90 18.21 3.85
CA PHE A 116 21.69 19.04 3.95
C PHE A 116 21.70 19.85 5.25
N PRO A 117 21.77 21.18 5.17
CA PRO A 117 21.95 22.04 6.35
C PRO A 117 20.69 22.16 7.24
N LEU A 118 19.55 21.66 6.77
CA LEU A 118 18.26 21.69 7.46
C LEU A 118 17.67 20.26 7.50
N PRO A 119 16.93 19.92 8.56
CA PRO A 119 16.28 18.61 8.67
C PRO A 119 15.19 18.46 7.61
N MET A 120 15.13 17.27 7.01
CA MET A 120 14.08 16.85 6.08
C MET A 120 13.02 16.08 6.85
N ASN A 121 11.77 16.53 6.76
CA ASN A 121 10.68 15.93 7.54
C ASN A 121 9.65 15.28 6.62
N VAL A 122 9.13 14.14 7.05
CA VAL A 122 8.03 13.41 6.43
C VAL A 122 7.02 13.07 7.50
N LYS A 123 5.75 13.43 7.28
CA LYS A 123 4.64 13.09 8.16
C LYS A 123 3.60 12.28 7.42
N LEU A 124 2.98 11.34 8.13
CA LEU A 124 1.87 10.54 7.64
C LEU A 124 0.82 10.46 8.74
N ALA A 125 -0.42 10.84 8.41
CA ALA A 125 -1.53 10.78 9.36
C ALA A 125 -1.92 9.33 9.66
N GLU A 126 -1.96 8.48 8.64
CA GLU A 126 -2.32 7.07 8.78
C GLU A 126 -1.57 6.22 7.76
N THR A 127 -1.12 5.05 8.20
CA THR A 127 -0.66 3.96 7.34
C THR A 127 -1.44 2.68 7.65
N LEU A 128 -1.79 1.93 6.61
CA LEU A 128 -2.39 0.60 6.74
C LEU A 128 -1.96 -0.26 5.56
N ALA A 129 -1.59 -1.50 5.85
CA ALA A 129 -1.43 -2.58 4.91
C ALA A 129 -2.17 -3.79 5.51
N ASP A 130 -3.30 -4.18 4.92
CA ASP A 130 -4.14 -5.29 5.39
C ASP A 130 -4.45 -6.22 4.22
N PHE A 131 -4.03 -7.47 4.34
CA PHE A 131 -4.17 -8.51 3.32
C PHE A 131 -4.60 -9.81 3.97
N ALA A 132 -5.65 -10.42 3.46
CA ALA A 132 -6.16 -11.68 3.93
C ALA A 132 -6.67 -12.51 2.77
N MET A 133 -6.36 -13.81 2.78
CA MET A 133 -6.75 -14.73 1.72
C MET A 133 -6.82 -16.18 2.17
N PRO A 134 -7.69 -16.99 1.56
CA PRO A 134 -7.64 -18.45 1.67
C PRO A 134 -6.35 -19.00 1.02
N LEU A 135 -5.80 -20.07 1.61
CA LEU A 135 -4.60 -20.74 1.11
C LEU A 135 -4.87 -22.18 0.63
N ALA A 136 -5.79 -22.88 1.29
CA ALA A 136 -6.14 -24.25 0.96
C ALA A 136 -6.93 -24.34 -0.34
N ALA A 137 -6.65 -25.40 -1.12
CA ALA A 137 -7.46 -25.75 -2.28
C ALA A 137 -8.91 -25.99 -1.85
N SER A 138 -9.85 -25.39 -2.57
CA SER A 138 -11.28 -25.49 -2.24
C SER A 138 -12.14 -25.40 -3.50
N ASP A 139 -13.24 -26.15 -3.52
CA ASP A 139 -14.27 -25.99 -4.55
C ASP A 139 -15.11 -24.73 -4.31
N GLU A 140 -15.26 -24.32 -3.05
CA GLU A 140 -16.00 -23.15 -2.61
C GLU A 140 -15.10 -21.91 -2.53
N ALA A 141 -15.61 -20.77 -3.01
CA ALA A 141 -14.93 -19.49 -2.87
C ALA A 141 -15.05 -18.95 -1.44
N ALA A 142 -13.95 -18.38 -0.96
CA ALA A 142 -13.85 -17.75 0.35
C ALA A 142 -13.48 -16.25 0.21
N PRO A 143 -13.77 -15.43 1.23
CA PRO A 143 -13.45 -14.02 1.20
C PRO A 143 -11.94 -13.75 1.14
N PHE A 144 -11.56 -12.67 0.47
CA PHE A 144 -10.23 -12.07 0.56
C PHE A 144 -10.35 -10.55 0.71
N ASN A 145 -9.30 -9.91 1.22
CA ASN A 145 -9.14 -8.46 1.19
C ASN A 145 -7.71 -8.08 0.77
N ALA A 146 -7.57 -6.87 0.24
CA ALA A 146 -6.30 -6.24 -0.05
C ALA A 146 -6.46 -4.72 0.10
N VAL A 147 -5.89 -4.19 1.18
CA VAL A 147 -6.02 -2.80 1.59
C VAL A 147 -4.65 -2.18 1.78
N ILE A 148 -4.43 -1.04 1.14
CA ILE A 148 -3.28 -0.15 1.35
C ILE A 148 -3.84 1.25 1.61
N ARG A 149 -3.42 1.87 2.71
CA ARG A 149 -3.73 3.27 3.03
C ARG A 149 -2.43 3.98 3.40
N LEU A 150 -2.15 5.08 2.71
CA LEU A 150 -1.11 6.05 3.03
C LEU A 150 -1.81 7.42 3.01
N VAL A 151 -2.19 7.92 4.17
CA VAL A 151 -3.06 9.10 4.27
C VAL A 151 -2.30 10.27 4.87
N GLY A 152 -2.50 11.45 4.29
CA GLY A 152 -1.94 12.70 4.79
C GLY A 152 -0.41 12.72 4.76
N LEU A 153 0.20 12.27 3.67
CA LEU A 153 1.63 12.44 3.45
C LEU A 153 1.95 13.93 3.30
N GLU A 154 2.72 14.45 4.24
CA GLU A 154 3.30 15.79 4.19
C GLU A 154 4.82 15.65 4.13
N VAL A 155 5.45 16.45 3.29
CA VAL A 155 6.91 16.53 3.21
C VAL A 155 7.33 17.97 3.45
N SER A 156 8.51 18.16 4.03
CA SER A 156 9.00 19.50 4.37
C SER A 156 9.25 20.37 3.14
N ASP A 157 9.29 21.69 3.32
CA ASP A 157 9.52 22.64 2.25
C ASP A 157 10.89 22.46 1.59
N GLU A 158 11.88 21.98 2.33
CA GLU A 158 13.21 21.63 1.83
C GLU A 158 13.12 20.50 0.81
N LEU A 159 12.38 19.43 1.13
CA LEU A 159 12.14 18.32 0.21
C LEU A 159 11.32 18.74 -1.01
N TRP A 160 10.27 19.54 -0.80
CA TRP A 160 9.49 20.10 -1.92
C TRP A 160 10.33 20.96 -2.86
N SER A 161 11.24 21.77 -2.32
CA SER A 161 12.05 22.70 -3.09
C SER A 161 13.07 22.02 -4.01
N ILE A 162 13.37 20.73 -3.80
CA ILE A 162 14.18 19.93 -4.71
C ILE A 162 13.48 19.76 -6.07
N PHE A 163 12.15 19.67 -6.09
CA PHE A 163 11.36 19.36 -7.28
C PHE A 163 10.45 20.51 -7.76
N ASP A 164 10.01 21.37 -6.84
CA ASP A 164 9.16 22.54 -7.12
C ASP A 164 9.56 23.75 -6.26
N PRO A 165 10.72 24.38 -6.56
CA PRO A 165 11.24 25.51 -5.79
C PRO A 165 10.37 26.77 -5.89
N THR A 166 9.54 26.89 -6.92
CA THR A 166 8.63 28.02 -7.13
C THR A 166 7.26 27.81 -6.48
N ALA A 167 7.02 26.65 -5.84
CA ALA A 167 5.75 26.28 -5.24
C ALA A 167 4.57 26.40 -6.23
N THR A 168 4.79 25.91 -7.45
CA THR A 168 3.79 25.87 -8.53
C THR A 168 2.70 24.84 -8.24
N LEU A 169 3.07 23.70 -7.66
CA LEU A 169 2.17 22.63 -7.30
C LEU A 169 1.57 22.88 -5.91
N PRO A 170 0.26 22.65 -5.72
CA PRO A 170 -0.34 22.65 -4.39
C PRO A 170 0.33 21.62 -3.49
N ARG A 171 0.78 22.05 -2.31
CA ARG A 171 1.48 21.21 -1.31
C ARG A 171 0.52 20.60 -0.28
N ASP A 172 -0.76 20.43 -0.64
CA ASP A 172 -1.75 19.77 0.21
C ASP A 172 -1.34 18.32 0.52
N PRO A 173 -1.70 17.77 1.70
CA PRO A 173 -1.29 16.42 2.10
C PRO A 173 -1.74 15.35 1.09
N ALA A 174 -0.78 14.61 0.56
CA ALA A 174 -1.03 13.56 -0.42
C ALA A 174 -1.63 12.32 0.25
N SER A 175 -2.42 11.53 -0.49
CA SER A 175 -3.02 10.31 0.02
C SER A 175 -3.17 9.26 -1.07
N LEU A 176 -2.90 8.00 -0.74
CA LEU A 176 -3.15 6.83 -1.56
C LEU A 176 -3.98 5.84 -0.73
N VAL A 177 -5.16 5.49 -1.24
CA VAL A 177 -6.02 4.45 -0.69
C VAL A 177 -6.34 3.47 -1.81
N VAL A 178 -6.16 2.18 -1.52
CA VAL A 178 -6.61 1.08 -2.36
C VAL A 178 -7.25 0.09 -1.40
N ASP A 179 -8.56 -0.06 -1.46
CA ASP A 179 -9.36 -0.95 -0.63
C ASP A 179 -10.17 -1.87 -1.55
N LEU A 180 -9.71 -3.12 -1.60
CA LEU A 180 -10.27 -4.17 -2.43
C LEU A 180 -10.73 -5.32 -1.54
N SER A 181 -11.87 -5.91 -1.90
CA SER A 181 -12.36 -7.14 -1.28
C SER A 181 -13.04 -8.02 -2.31
N GLY A 182 -13.33 -9.27 -1.96
CA GLY A 182 -14.10 -10.12 -2.85
C GLY A 182 -14.04 -11.57 -2.45
N MET A 183 -14.38 -12.43 -3.41
CA MET A 183 -14.42 -13.88 -3.24
C MET A 183 -13.47 -14.53 -4.22
N MET A 184 -12.63 -15.45 -3.73
CA MET A 184 -11.75 -16.26 -4.58
C MET A 184 -11.62 -17.68 -4.03
N ARG A 185 -11.17 -18.61 -4.88
CA ARG A 185 -10.78 -19.95 -4.43
C ARG A 185 -9.39 -20.29 -4.97
N PRO A 186 -8.49 -20.81 -4.11
CA PRO A 186 -7.29 -21.47 -4.58
C PRO A 186 -7.65 -22.75 -5.34
N MET A 187 -7.10 -22.92 -6.54
CA MET A 187 -7.29 -24.14 -7.35
C MET A 187 -6.42 -25.30 -6.86
N ILE A 188 -5.26 -24.96 -6.29
CA ILE A 188 -4.35 -25.85 -5.57
C ILE A 188 -3.93 -25.17 -4.27
N ASP A 189 -3.27 -25.92 -3.40
CA ASP A 189 -2.63 -25.37 -2.20
C ASP A 189 -1.55 -24.37 -2.61
N LEU A 190 -1.71 -23.10 -2.21
CA LEU A 190 -0.81 -21.99 -2.59
C LEU A 190 0.58 -22.09 -1.97
N PHE A 191 0.77 -22.95 -0.96
CA PHE A 191 2.06 -23.25 -0.35
C PHE A 191 2.70 -24.55 -0.87
N SER A 192 2.10 -25.17 -1.89
CA SER A 192 2.69 -26.33 -2.56
C SER A 192 3.89 -25.95 -3.46
N GLU A 193 4.78 -26.90 -3.72
CA GLU A 193 5.85 -26.74 -4.71
C GLU A 193 5.30 -26.42 -6.11
N GLU A 194 4.14 -26.98 -6.45
CA GLU A 194 3.47 -26.73 -7.72
C GLU A 194 3.04 -25.26 -7.84
N ALA A 195 2.46 -24.68 -6.78
CA ALA A 195 2.13 -23.26 -6.75
C ALA A 195 3.38 -22.38 -6.85
N ALA A 196 4.47 -22.75 -6.18
CA ALA A 196 5.74 -22.02 -6.22
C ALA A 196 6.42 -22.04 -7.60
N GLN A 197 6.15 -23.04 -8.43
CA GLN A 197 6.67 -23.16 -9.80
C GLN A 197 5.75 -22.51 -10.84
N SER A 198 4.52 -22.14 -10.46
CA SER A 198 3.58 -21.51 -11.37
C SER A 198 3.97 -20.06 -11.66
N GLN A 199 3.86 -19.65 -12.94
CA GLN A 199 4.09 -18.25 -13.34
C GLN A 199 2.95 -17.32 -12.92
N MET A 200 1.75 -17.87 -12.70
CA MET A 200 0.58 -17.15 -12.21
C MET A 200 0.04 -17.84 -10.97
N PRO A 201 -0.35 -17.09 -9.93
CA PRO A 201 -1.01 -17.68 -8.77
C PRO A 201 -2.23 -18.51 -9.22
N PRO A 202 -2.33 -19.80 -8.84
CA PRO A 202 -3.40 -20.70 -9.28
C PRO A 202 -4.66 -20.42 -8.45
N VAL A 203 -5.20 -19.22 -8.59
CA VAL A 203 -6.41 -18.74 -7.93
C VAL A 203 -7.48 -18.41 -8.95
N GLU A 204 -8.73 -18.72 -8.62
CA GLU A 204 -9.88 -18.35 -9.41
C GLU A 204 -10.70 -17.29 -8.66
N MET A 205 -10.75 -16.09 -9.23
CA MET A 205 -11.55 -14.98 -8.71
C MET A 205 -13.02 -15.21 -9.05
N ARG A 206 -13.92 -14.97 -8.10
CA ARG A 206 -15.37 -15.02 -8.30
C ARG A 206 -16.02 -13.65 -8.27
N SER A 207 -15.55 -12.79 -7.37
CA SER A 207 -15.94 -11.39 -7.32
C SER A 207 -14.79 -10.50 -6.88
N LEU A 208 -14.87 -9.23 -7.26
CA LEU A 208 -14.00 -8.16 -6.81
C LEU A 208 -14.85 -6.91 -6.58
N ASP A 209 -14.87 -6.44 -5.35
CA ASP A 209 -15.44 -5.19 -4.91
C ASP A 209 -14.30 -4.18 -4.74
N VAL A 210 -14.42 -3.05 -5.44
CA VAL A 210 -13.55 -1.89 -5.30
C VAL A 210 -14.25 -0.96 -4.32
N ASN A 211 -13.92 -1.10 -3.04
CA ASN A 211 -14.57 -0.36 -1.95
C ASN A 211 -14.17 1.12 -1.99
N ASP A 212 -12.87 1.38 -2.18
CA ASP A 212 -12.30 2.72 -2.30
C ASP A 212 -10.95 2.66 -3.02
N VAL A 213 -10.81 3.40 -4.11
CA VAL A 213 -9.51 3.72 -4.70
C VAL A 213 -9.40 5.23 -4.74
N GLN A 214 -8.45 5.79 -4.01
CA GLN A 214 -8.20 7.22 -3.96
C GLN A 214 -6.72 7.51 -4.20
N LEU A 215 -6.44 8.48 -5.05
CA LEU A 215 -5.13 9.12 -5.15
C LEU A 215 -5.33 10.63 -5.13
N ARG A 216 -4.84 11.29 -4.08
CA ARG A 216 -4.82 12.74 -3.95
C ARG A 216 -3.38 13.22 -3.87
N ALA A 217 -2.95 14.06 -4.79
CA ALA A 217 -1.61 14.65 -4.78
C ALA A 217 -1.56 15.87 -5.69
N ALA A 218 -0.74 16.86 -5.33
CA ALA A 218 -0.44 18.03 -6.17
C ALA A 218 -1.70 18.76 -6.71
N GLY A 219 -2.76 18.84 -5.90
CA GLY A 219 -4.02 19.48 -6.27
C GLY A 219 -4.96 18.65 -7.16
N ALA A 220 -4.56 17.44 -7.56
CA ALA A 220 -5.42 16.50 -8.28
C ALA A 220 -5.93 15.39 -7.35
N GLU A 221 -7.13 14.88 -7.65
CA GLU A 221 -7.76 13.79 -6.92
C GLU A 221 -8.45 12.82 -7.89
N LEU A 222 -8.04 11.55 -7.86
CA LEU A 222 -8.72 10.43 -8.48
C LEU A 222 -9.43 9.63 -7.38
N THR A 223 -10.71 9.31 -7.60
CA THR A 223 -11.51 8.43 -6.74
C THR A 223 -12.18 7.35 -7.58
N GLY A 224 -12.42 6.19 -7.00
CA GLY A 224 -12.94 5.03 -7.70
C GLY A 224 -13.69 4.07 -6.78
N THR A 225 -14.83 3.56 -7.26
CA THR A 225 -15.60 2.49 -6.60
C THR A 225 -16.17 1.56 -7.66
N GLY A 226 -16.51 0.33 -7.30
CA GLY A 226 -17.05 -0.62 -8.27
C GLY A 226 -17.27 -2.00 -7.71
N ALA A 227 -17.93 -2.84 -8.50
CA ALA A 227 -18.16 -4.23 -8.17
C ALA A 227 -18.19 -5.05 -9.46
N MET A 228 -17.51 -6.20 -9.44
CA MET A 228 -17.40 -7.11 -10.56
C MET A 228 -17.53 -8.56 -10.10
N THR A 229 -18.11 -9.37 -10.97
CA THR A 229 -18.10 -10.83 -10.89
C THR A 229 -17.28 -11.40 -12.05
N PHE A 230 -16.77 -12.61 -11.93
CA PHE A 230 -15.95 -13.22 -12.98
C PHE A 230 -16.59 -14.49 -13.51
N ASP A 231 -16.85 -14.51 -14.82
CA ASP A 231 -17.19 -15.74 -15.55
C ASP A 231 -15.91 -16.49 -15.90
N ASN A 232 -15.74 -17.66 -15.28
CA ASN A 232 -14.57 -18.52 -15.43
C ASN A 232 -14.83 -19.71 -16.40
N SER A 233 -15.98 -19.75 -17.08
CA SER A 233 -16.38 -20.89 -17.93
C SER A 233 -15.48 -21.10 -19.16
N ALA A 234 -14.89 -20.03 -19.68
CA ALA A 234 -14.04 -20.05 -20.87
C ALA A 234 -12.53 -20.18 -20.57
N GLY A 235 -12.14 -20.47 -19.32
CA GLY A 235 -10.76 -20.62 -18.87
C GLY A 235 -10.00 -19.31 -18.61
N MET A 236 -10.36 -18.22 -19.28
CA MET A 236 -9.91 -16.86 -18.93
C MET A 236 -11.03 -16.14 -18.15
N PRO A 237 -10.77 -15.62 -16.93
CA PRO A 237 -11.78 -14.91 -16.16
C PRO A 237 -12.27 -13.67 -16.90
N MET A 238 -13.57 -13.63 -17.23
CA MET A 238 -14.21 -12.47 -17.85
C MET A 238 -14.95 -11.65 -16.78
N PRO A 239 -14.55 -10.39 -16.52
CA PRO A 239 -15.25 -9.55 -15.56
C PRO A 239 -16.62 -9.12 -16.11
N ILE A 240 -17.61 -9.08 -15.23
CA ILE A 240 -18.97 -8.57 -15.47
C ILE A 240 -19.33 -7.67 -14.30
N GLY A 241 -19.58 -6.40 -14.57
CA GLY A 241 -19.84 -5.41 -13.53
C GLY A 241 -19.48 -4.01 -13.98
N GLU A 242 -19.24 -3.11 -13.02
CA GLU A 242 -18.93 -1.72 -13.33
C GLU A 242 -17.94 -1.11 -12.33
N VAL A 243 -17.19 -0.12 -12.82
CA VAL A 243 -16.30 0.74 -12.05
C VAL A 243 -16.65 2.18 -12.36
N ASN A 244 -16.85 2.97 -11.31
CA ASN A 244 -17.15 4.39 -11.35
C ASN A 244 -15.92 5.15 -10.86
N LEU A 245 -15.40 6.03 -11.71
CA LEU A 245 -14.22 6.85 -11.45
C LEU A 245 -14.59 8.33 -11.50
N ARG A 246 -13.94 9.12 -10.66
CA ARG A 246 -14.01 10.59 -10.68
C ARG A 246 -12.59 11.14 -10.56
N LEU A 247 -12.24 12.04 -11.47
CA LEU A 247 -10.95 12.72 -11.52
C LEU A 247 -11.17 14.24 -11.46
N ALA A 248 -10.60 14.90 -10.46
CA ALA A 248 -10.65 16.35 -10.28
C ALA A 248 -9.23 16.95 -10.27
N GLY A 249 -9.07 18.18 -10.74
CA GLY A 249 -7.79 18.92 -10.69
C GLY A 249 -6.73 18.46 -11.71
N ALA A 250 -7.06 17.50 -12.57
CA ALA A 250 -6.09 16.91 -13.49
C ALA A 250 -5.63 17.88 -14.58
N ASN A 251 -6.50 18.75 -15.09
CA ASN A 251 -6.09 19.73 -16.10
C ASN A 251 -5.18 20.79 -15.51
N ALA A 252 -5.51 21.31 -14.32
CA ALA A 252 -4.66 22.25 -13.60
C ALA A 252 -3.28 21.65 -13.28
N LEU A 253 -3.24 20.40 -12.81
CA LEU A 253 -1.98 19.69 -12.58
C LEU A 253 -1.16 19.58 -13.87
N MET A 254 -1.77 19.16 -14.98
CA MET A 254 -1.08 19.08 -16.27
C MET A 254 -0.54 20.43 -16.75
N ASP A 255 -1.29 21.52 -16.57
CA ASP A 255 -0.85 22.87 -16.93
C ASP A 255 0.35 23.32 -16.07
N ASN A 256 0.34 23.02 -14.78
CA ASN A 256 1.46 23.29 -13.87
C ASN A 256 2.71 22.50 -14.26
N LEU A 257 2.58 21.22 -14.59
CA LEU A 257 3.70 20.39 -15.03
C LEU A 257 4.32 20.89 -16.34
N VAL A 258 3.51 21.42 -17.26
CA VAL A 258 4.01 22.09 -18.48
C VAL A 258 4.73 23.40 -18.13
N ALA A 259 4.16 24.21 -17.25
CA ALA A 259 4.77 25.48 -16.83
C ALA A 259 6.14 25.27 -16.15
N MET A 260 6.30 24.17 -15.42
CA MET A 260 7.56 23.76 -14.80
C MET A 260 8.55 23.10 -15.80
N GLY A 261 8.12 22.82 -17.03
CA GLY A 261 8.93 22.12 -18.03
C GLY A 261 9.11 20.62 -17.74
N LEU A 262 8.32 20.05 -16.82
CA LEU A 262 8.36 18.62 -16.47
C LEU A 262 7.58 17.75 -17.46
N MET A 263 6.67 18.34 -18.24
CA MET A 263 5.92 17.65 -19.28
C MET A 263 5.86 18.48 -20.59
N PRO A 264 6.12 17.89 -21.76
CA PRO A 264 5.88 18.54 -23.04
C PRO A 264 4.40 18.81 -23.31
N GLN A 265 4.09 19.94 -23.95
CA GLN A 265 2.70 20.30 -24.30
C GLN A 265 2.00 19.24 -25.15
N ASP A 266 2.70 18.63 -26.10
CA ASP A 266 2.15 17.57 -26.97
C ASP A 266 1.71 16.34 -26.17
N GLN A 267 2.44 16.00 -25.10
CA GLN A 267 2.08 14.89 -24.22
C GLN A 267 0.82 15.21 -23.40
N VAL A 268 0.68 16.44 -22.91
CA VAL A 268 -0.55 16.89 -22.23
C VAL A 268 -1.75 16.88 -23.18
N MET A 269 -1.59 17.35 -24.41
CA MET A 269 -2.68 17.31 -25.41
C MET A 269 -3.10 15.87 -25.72
N PHE A 270 -2.14 14.96 -25.88
CA PHE A 270 -2.40 13.55 -26.04
C PHE A 270 -3.13 12.95 -24.82
N ALA A 271 -2.67 13.26 -23.61
CA ALA A 271 -3.29 12.79 -22.37
C ALA A 271 -4.75 13.27 -22.24
N ARG A 272 -5.02 14.55 -22.52
CA ARG A 272 -6.38 15.12 -22.53
C ARG A 272 -7.28 14.45 -23.55
N MET A 273 -6.76 14.18 -24.75
CA MET A 273 -7.50 13.45 -25.78
C MET A 273 -7.85 12.04 -25.32
N MET A 274 -6.89 11.30 -24.74
CA MET A 274 -7.11 9.95 -24.22
C MET A 274 -8.12 9.94 -23.06
N LEU A 275 -8.04 10.91 -22.14
CA LEU A 275 -9.03 11.07 -21.07
C LEU A 275 -10.44 11.28 -21.65
N GLY A 276 -10.56 12.10 -22.70
CA GLY A 276 -11.84 12.35 -23.37
C GLY A 276 -12.45 11.13 -24.08
N LEU A 277 -11.69 10.06 -24.34
CA LEU A 277 -12.22 8.82 -24.89
C LEU A 277 -12.97 7.98 -23.84
N TYR A 278 -12.57 8.09 -22.57
CA TYR A 278 -13.08 7.22 -21.50
C TYR A 278 -13.83 7.99 -20.40
N ALA A 279 -13.74 9.32 -20.36
CA ALA A 279 -14.36 10.14 -19.33
C ALA A 279 -15.17 11.29 -19.93
N VAL A 280 -16.19 11.71 -19.19
CA VAL A 280 -17.06 12.84 -19.54
C VAL A 280 -16.89 13.98 -18.51
N PRO A 281 -16.94 15.25 -18.94
CA PRO A 281 -16.94 16.38 -18.02
C PRO A 281 -18.12 16.34 -17.06
N SER A 282 -17.88 16.66 -15.78
CA SER A 282 -18.91 16.71 -14.72
C SER A 282 -18.85 17.95 -13.84
N GLY A 283 -18.01 18.93 -14.19
CA GLY A 283 -17.83 20.19 -13.46
C GLY A 283 -16.60 20.94 -13.96
N ASP A 284 -16.20 21.98 -13.21
CA ASP A 284 -14.94 22.67 -13.48
C ASP A 284 -13.76 21.78 -13.07
N ASP A 285 -12.79 21.64 -13.98
CA ASP A 285 -11.67 20.68 -13.92
C ASP A 285 -12.02 19.31 -13.31
N THR A 286 -13.18 18.77 -13.70
CA THR A 286 -13.69 17.50 -13.15
C THR A 286 -14.21 16.60 -14.27
N LEU A 287 -13.74 15.36 -14.27
CA LEU A 287 -14.13 14.28 -15.18
C LEU A 287 -14.72 13.12 -14.38
N THR A 288 -15.72 12.44 -14.94
CA THR A 288 -16.24 11.17 -14.42
C THR A 288 -16.18 10.12 -15.51
N SER A 289 -15.92 8.88 -15.13
CA SER A 289 -15.93 7.74 -16.04
C SER A 289 -16.69 6.59 -15.43
N LYS A 290 -17.70 6.10 -16.14
CA LYS A 290 -18.35 4.83 -15.83
C LYS A 290 -17.87 3.77 -16.81
N ILE A 291 -17.14 2.78 -16.33
CA ILE A 291 -16.68 1.63 -17.12
C ILE A 291 -17.57 0.44 -16.79
N GLU A 292 -18.27 -0.10 -17.80
CA GLU A 292 -19.12 -1.29 -17.66
C GLU A 292 -18.49 -2.46 -18.44
N PHE A 293 -18.31 -3.58 -17.75
CA PHE A 293 -17.89 -4.85 -18.33
C PHE A 293 -19.14 -5.73 -18.50
N LYS A 294 -19.42 -6.16 -19.73
CA LYS A 294 -20.61 -6.95 -20.08
C LYS A 294 -20.24 -8.30 -20.65
N GLU A 295 -21.25 -9.18 -20.66
CA GLU A 295 -21.14 -10.53 -21.23
C GLU A 295 -20.54 -10.52 -22.65
N GLY A 296 -19.71 -11.53 -22.93
CA GLY A 296 -18.99 -11.65 -24.19
C GLY A 296 -17.80 -10.71 -24.34
N GLY A 297 -17.30 -10.15 -23.23
CA GLY A 297 -16.08 -9.33 -23.21
C GLY A 297 -16.25 -7.90 -23.73
N LYS A 298 -17.49 -7.41 -23.82
CA LYS A 298 -17.77 -6.05 -24.29
C LYS A 298 -17.50 -5.04 -23.18
N ILE A 299 -16.82 -3.97 -23.51
CA ILE A 299 -16.49 -2.89 -22.56
C ILE A 299 -17.14 -1.60 -23.04
N PHE A 300 -17.85 -0.95 -22.12
CA PHE A 300 -18.46 0.35 -22.36
C PHE A 300 -17.84 1.40 -21.45
N ALA A 301 -17.53 2.57 -22.00
CA ALA A 301 -17.19 3.76 -21.24
C ALA A 301 -18.32 4.78 -21.43
N ASN A 302 -18.98 5.18 -20.36
CA ASN A 302 -20.07 6.16 -20.36
C ASN A 302 -21.19 5.80 -21.37
N GLY A 303 -21.52 4.51 -21.48
CA GLY A 303 -22.53 3.99 -22.41
C GLY A 303 -22.07 3.84 -23.88
N GLN A 304 -20.83 4.23 -24.22
CA GLN A 304 -20.24 4.00 -25.54
C GLN A 304 -19.37 2.76 -25.54
N GLN A 305 -19.53 1.88 -26.53
CA GLN A 305 -18.69 0.69 -26.63
C GLN A 305 -17.27 1.08 -27.06
N VAL A 306 -16.28 0.69 -26.25
CA VAL A 306 -14.86 0.96 -26.48
C VAL A 306 -14.09 -0.32 -26.83
N GLN A 307 -14.64 -1.49 -26.51
CA GLN A 307 -14.11 -2.80 -26.90
C GLN A 307 -15.25 -3.82 -27.07
#